data_AF-A0A2M7P518-F1
#
_entry.id   AF-A0A2M7P518-F1
#
_cell.length_a   1.000
_cell.length_b   1.000
_cell.length_c   1.000
_cell.angle_alpha   90.00
_cell.angle_beta   90.00
_cell.angle_gamma   90.00
#
_symmetry.space_group_name_H-M   'P 1'
#
loop_
_entity.id
_entity.type
_entity.pdbx_description
1 polymer ?
#
loop_
_entity_poly.entity_id
_entity_poly.type
_entity_poly.pdbx_seq_one_letter_code
_entity_poly.pdbx_strand_id
1 'polypeptide(L)'
;MRSNKRKIYFIKKDFQTRFILRFVAIATVWAAATVLLFAYLAEKRLERFRFSSHIKITTTSELLLPITLGTHAVTLLIFAAFLIYTIHALWKSLAGPLASIRKDLATLTGGDMSHRISLGESDKFNDLAADLDGMRLGLREKVMQMKEQQPGLADASAKLGAAIGKGNASVADADSLLAAVQRMQKNIENFQL
;
A
#
# COMPACT_ATOMS: atom_id res chain seq x y z
N MET A 1 5.90 30.38 16.07
CA MET A 1 4.76 29.66 15.45
C MET A 1 5.30 28.50 14.61
N ARG A 2 5.11 27.25 15.05
CA ARG A 2 5.54 26.06 14.28
C ARG A 2 4.54 25.83 13.15
N SER A 3 4.94 26.15 11.92
CA SER A 3 4.18 25.88 10.70
C SER A 3 4.03 24.38 10.52
N ASN A 4 2.83 23.88 10.78
CA ASN A 4 2.43 22.50 10.56
C ASN A 4 2.45 22.23 9.04
N LYS A 5 3.55 21.66 8.53
CA LYS A 5 3.64 21.19 7.14
C LYS A 5 2.63 20.06 6.99
N ARG A 6 1.48 20.33 6.36
CA ARG A 6 0.51 19.31 5.97
C ARG A 6 1.25 18.27 5.13
N LYS A 7 1.46 17.07 5.68
CA LYS A 7 1.91 15.91 4.91
C LYS A 7 0.79 15.60 3.94
N ILE A 8 0.96 16.01 2.69
CA ILE A 8 0.11 15.60 1.59
C ILE A 8 0.39 14.12 1.41
N TYR A 9 -0.42 13.27 2.03
CA TYR A 9 -0.46 11.86 1.67
C TYR A 9 -0.93 11.83 0.21
N PHE A 10 0.04 11.67 -0.70
CA PHE A 10 -0.15 11.63 -2.14
C PHE A 10 -0.99 10.39 -2.50
N ILE A 11 -2.31 10.49 -2.32
CA ILE A 11 -3.25 9.70 -3.11
C ILE A 11 -3.21 10.35 -4.49
N LYS A 12 -2.49 9.74 -5.44
CA LYS A 12 -2.39 10.24 -6.83
C LYS A 12 -3.80 10.60 -7.32
N LYS A 13 -4.09 11.91 -7.49
CA LYS A 13 -5.44 12.39 -7.84
C LYS A 13 -5.96 11.72 -9.12
N ASP A 14 -5.07 11.45 -10.07
CA ASP A 14 -5.44 10.75 -11.31
C ASP A 14 -5.86 9.30 -11.09
N PHE A 15 -5.36 8.63 -10.04
CA PHE A 15 -5.79 7.30 -9.68
C PHE A 15 -7.17 7.32 -9.03
N GLN A 16 -7.35 8.22 -8.06
CA GLN A 16 -8.62 8.38 -7.35
C GLN A 16 -9.75 8.82 -8.30
N THR A 17 -9.49 9.80 -9.17
CA THR A 17 -10.47 10.29 -10.15
C THR A 17 -10.83 9.22 -11.18
N ARG A 18 -9.86 8.48 -11.72
CA ARG A 18 -10.14 7.38 -12.67
C ARG A 18 -10.90 6.24 -12.01
N PHE A 19 -10.61 5.92 -10.75
CA PHE A 19 -11.32 4.89 -10.00
C PHE A 19 -12.77 5.30 -9.73
N ILE A 20 -12.98 6.51 -9.22
CA ILE A 20 -14.32 7.05 -8.92
C ILE A 20 -15.13 7.17 -10.21
N LEU A 21 -14.58 7.70 -11.30
CA LEU A 21 -15.29 7.81 -12.58
C LEU A 21 -15.73 6.45 -13.13
N ARG A 22 -14.87 5.43 -13.08
CA ARG A 22 -15.23 4.08 -13.51
C ARG A 22 -16.32 3.49 -12.64
N PHE A 23 -16.23 3.67 -11.33
CA PHE A 23 -17.25 3.20 -10.38
C PHE A 23 -18.59 3.88 -10.62
N VAL A 24 -18.61 5.21 -10.78
CA VAL A 24 -19.81 6.00 -11.08
C VAL A 24 -20.41 5.56 -12.41
N ALA A 25 -19.60 5.40 -13.47
CA ALA A 25 -20.11 4.95 -14.77
C ALA A 25 -20.79 3.57 -14.68
N ILE A 26 -20.17 2.60 -14.01
CA ILE A 26 -20.76 1.27 -13.79
C ILE A 26 -22.05 1.37 -12.97
N ALA A 27 -22.05 2.15 -11.90
CA ALA A 27 -23.24 2.36 -11.07
C ALA A 27 -24.39 3.02 -11.85
N THR A 28 -24.09 3.99 -12.72
CA THR A 28 -25.07 4.64 -13.58
C THR A 28 -25.67 3.67 -14.60
N VAL A 29 -24.83 2.86 -15.28
CA VAL A 29 -25.31 1.84 -16.21
C VAL A 29 -26.19 0.81 -15.49
N TRP A 30 -25.79 0.39 -14.30
CA TRP A 30 -26.56 -0.52 -13.46
C TRP A 30 -27.94 0.04 -13.06
N ALA A 31 -27.96 1.30 -12.64
CA ALA A 31 -29.20 2.00 -12.28
C ALA A 31 -30.13 2.11 -13.49
N ALA A 32 -29.60 2.48 -14.67
CA ALA A 32 -30.38 2.55 -15.90
C ALA A 32 -30.97 1.17 -16.28
N ALA A 33 -30.17 0.10 -16.21
CA ALA A 33 -30.63 -1.26 -16.47
C ALA A 33 -31.75 -1.68 -15.51
N THR A 34 -31.65 -1.31 -14.23
CA THR A 34 -32.67 -1.59 -13.21
C THR A 34 -33.99 -0.88 -13.53
N VAL A 35 -33.93 0.39 -13.92
CA VAL A 35 -35.11 1.18 -14.30
C VAL A 35 -35.78 0.59 -15.55
N LEU A 36 -34.99 0.24 -16.58
CA LEU A 36 -35.50 -0.38 -17.81
C LEU A 36 -36.16 -1.73 -17.55
N LEU A 37 -35.53 -2.58 -16.73
CA LEU A 37 -36.07 -3.88 -16.35
C LEU A 37 -37.40 -3.73 -15.60
N PHE A 38 -37.47 -2.78 -14.66
CA PHE A 38 -38.70 -2.48 -13.95
C PHE A 38 -39.81 -2.00 -14.89
N ALA A 39 -39.51 -1.06 -15.79
CA ALA A 39 -40.48 -0.54 -16.76
C ALA A 39 -41.04 -1.68 -17.64
N TYR A 40 -40.18 -2.55 -18.16
CA TYR A 40 -40.59 -3.69 -18.98
C TYR A 40 -41.46 -4.71 -18.22
N LEU A 41 -41.09 -5.05 -16.98
CA LEU A 41 -41.87 -5.95 -16.13
C LEU A 41 -43.22 -5.36 -15.73
N ALA A 42 -43.26 -4.06 -15.44
CA ALA A 42 -44.48 -3.34 -15.11
C ALA A 42 -45.44 -3.33 -16.32
N GLU A 43 -44.96 -2.96 -17.50
CA GLU A 43 -45.74 -2.95 -18.74
C GLU A 43 -46.32 -4.34 -19.05
N LYS A 44 -45.48 -5.39 -19.04
CA LYS A 44 -45.93 -6.77 -19.30
C LYS A 44 -46.97 -7.27 -18.28
N ARG A 45 -46.94 -6.79 -17.04
CA ARG A 45 -47.95 -7.16 -16.05
C ARG A 45 -49.23 -6.34 -16.23
N LEU A 46 -49.12 -5.04 -16.50
CA LEU A 46 -50.28 -4.18 -16.82
C LEU A 46 -51.04 -4.71 -18.05
N GLU A 47 -50.34 -5.12 -19.10
CA GLU A 47 -50.96 -5.72 -20.28
C GLU A 47 -51.74 -6.99 -19.95
N ARG A 48 -51.16 -7.90 -19.16
CA ARG A 48 -51.87 -9.13 -18.72
C ARG A 48 -53.14 -8.81 -17.93
N PHE A 49 -53.10 -7.82 -17.04
CA PHE A 49 -54.30 -7.39 -16.31
C PHE A 49 -55.33 -6.71 -17.22
N ARG A 50 -54.90 -5.98 -18.25
CA ARG A 50 -55.80 -5.37 -19.25
C ARG A 50 -56.52 -6.43 -20.09
N PHE A 51 -55.83 -7.50 -20.48
CA PHE A 51 -56.42 -8.61 -21.24
C PHE A 51 -57.30 -9.54 -20.39
N SER A 52 -57.06 -9.68 -19.09
CA SER A 52 -57.88 -10.49 -18.17
C SER A 52 -59.04 -9.72 -17.52
N SER A 53 -59.73 -8.88 -18.31
CA SER A 53 -60.86 -8.03 -17.91
C SER A 53 -61.94 -8.75 -17.08
N HIS A 54 -61.78 -8.75 -15.77
CA HIS A 54 -62.84 -8.68 -14.77
C HIS A 54 -62.38 -7.64 -13.74
N ILE A 55 -62.82 -6.41 -13.95
CA ILE A 55 -62.41 -5.22 -13.18
C ILE A 55 -62.92 -5.36 -11.74
N LYS A 56 -62.01 -5.71 -10.82
CA LYS A 56 -62.04 -5.18 -9.45
C LYS A 56 -60.97 -4.11 -9.37
N ILE A 57 -61.38 -2.91 -8.97
CA ILE A 57 -60.49 -1.78 -8.74
C ILE A 57 -59.59 -2.17 -7.56
N THR A 58 -58.45 -2.78 -7.87
CA THR A 58 -57.32 -2.95 -6.96
C THR A 58 -56.40 -1.77 -7.21
N THR A 59 -56.07 -1.02 -6.17
CA THR A 59 -55.26 0.19 -6.27
C THR A 59 -53.96 -0.10 -7.03
N THR A 60 -53.54 0.77 -7.95
CA THR A 60 -52.32 0.60 -8.77
C THR A 60 -51.07 0.28 -7.92
N SER A 61 -51.04 0.80 -6.69
CA SER A 61 -50.00 0.53 -5.69
C SER A 61 -49.98 -0.94 -5.23
N GLU A 62 -51.12 -1.56 -4.93
CA GLU A 62 -51.21 -2.97 -4.52
C GLU A 62 -50.86 -3.93 -5.66
N LEU A 63 -51.14 -3.53 -6.89
CA LEU A 63 -50.73 -4.27 -8.07
C LEU A 63 -49.22 -4.17 -8.29
N LEU A 64 -48.63 -2.98 -8.22
CA LEU A 64 -47.21 -2.81 -8.54
C LEU A 64 -46.29 -3.23 -7.39
N LEU A 65 -46.70 -3.05 -6.12
CA LEU A 65 -45.91 -3.37 -4.92
C LEU A 65 -45.16 -4.71 -4.97
N PRO A 66 -45.82 -5.87 -5.20
CA PRO A 66 -45.12 -7.16 -5.20
C PRO A 66 -44.12 -7.29 -6.37
N ILE A 67 -44.37 -6.63 -7.51
CA ILE A 67 -43.43 -6.59 -8.64
C ILE A 67 -42.23 -5.73 -8.29
N THR A 68 -42.48 -4.54 -7.72
CA THR A 68 -41.44 -3.59 -7.31
C THR A 68 -40.53 -4.24 -6.29
N LEU A 69 -41.09 -4.90 -5.28
CA LEU A 69 -40.32 -5.61 -4.25
C LEU A 69 -39.51 -6.76 -4.85
N GLY A 70 -40.13 -7.58 -5.70
CA GLY A 70 -39.43 -8.70 -6.36
C GLY A 70 -38.32 -8.24 -7.30
N THR A 71 -38.57 -7.19 -8.09
CA THR A 71 -37.60 -6.62 -9.02
C THR A 71 -36.43 -5.99 -8.28
N HIS A 72 -36.69 -5.24 -7.20
CA HIS A 72 -35.64 -4.69 -6.35
C HIS A 72 -34.85 -5.79 -5.64
N ALA A 73 -35.50 -6.82 -5.12
CA ALA A 73 -34.78 -7.93 -4.49
C ALA A 73 -33.83 -8.62 -5.48
N VAL A 74 -34.30 -8.95 -6.68
CA VAL A 74 -33.48 -9.60 -7.71
C VAL A 74 -32.34 -8.69 -8.18
N THR A 75 -32.62 -7.42 -8.45
CA THR A 75 -31.59 -6.46 -8.88
C THR A 75 -30.58 -6.17 -7.78
N LEU A 76 -31.00 -6.08 -6.52
CA LEU A 76 -30.09 -5.93 -5.38
C LEU A 76 -29.14 -7.13 -5.27
N LEU A 77 -29.66 -8.36 -5.40
CA LEU A 77 -28.84 -9.57 -5.33
C LEU A 77 -27.78 -9.61 -6.44
N ILE A 78 -28.17 -9.29 -7.67
CA ILE A 78 -27.22 -9.26 -8.79
C ILE A 78 -26.19 -8.14 -8.60
N PHE A 79 -26.62 -6.96 -8.14
CA PHE A 79 -25.72 -5.86 -7.82
C PHE A 79 -24.72 -6.23 -6.73
N ALA A 80 -25.17 -6.88 -5.66
CA ALA A 80 -24.33 -7.35 -4.57
C ALA A 80 -23.28 -8.36 -5.07
N ALA A 81 -23.67 -9.31 -5.93
CA ALA A 81 -22.73 -10.25 -6.54
C ALA A 81 -21.68 -9.52 -7.40
N PHE A 82 -22.09 -8.52 -8.18
CA PHE A 82 -21.19 -7.71 -8.99
C PHE A 82 -20.24 -6.87 -8.13
N LEU A 83 -20.74 -6.31 -7.03
CA LEU A 83 -19.95 -5.55 -6.07
C LEU A 83 -18.89 -6.44 -5.39
N ILE A 84 -19.28 -7.64 -4.95
CA ILE A 84 -18.34 -8.62 -4.37
C ILE A 84 -17.26 -8.99 -5.40
N TYR A 85 -17.65 -9.26 -6.64
CA TYR A 85 -16.71 -9.57 -7.71
C TYR A 85 -15.70 -8.44 -7.96
N THR A 86 -16.18 -7.19 -8.06
CA THR A 86 -15.30 -6.04 -8.31
C THR A 86 -14.36 -5.76 -7.13
N ILE A 87 -14.85 -5.84 -5.88
CA ILE A 87 -14.01 -5.70 -4.68
C ILE A 87 -12.95 -6.80 -4.64
N HIS A 88 -13.31 -8.05 -4.92
CA HIS A 88 -12.37 -9.18 -4.94
C HIS A 88 -11.28 -9.00 -6.00
N ALA A 89 -11.66 -8.54 -7.21
CA ALA A 89 -10.71 -8.25 -8.28
C ALA A 89 -9.73 -7.14 -7.88
N LEU A 90 -10.22 -6.07 -7.25
CA LEU A 90 -9.38 -5.00 -6.72
C LEU A 90 -8.43 -5.50 -5.63
N TRP A 91 -8.94 -6.30 -4.69
CA TRP A 91 -8.14 -6.87 -3.62
C TRP A 91 -6.98 -7.71 -4.15
N LYS A 92 -7.23 -8.59 -5.13
CA LYS A 92 -6.18 -9.38 -5.78
C LYS A 92 -5.09 -8.50 -6.40
N SER A 93 -5.48 -7.39 -7.04
CA SER A 93 -4.51 -6.46 -7.64
C SER A 93 -3.66 -5.70 -6.63
N LEU A 94 -4.13 -5.53 -5.38
CA LEU A 94 -3.44 -4.78 -4.33
C LEU A 94 -2.65 -5.69 -3.39
N ALA A 95 -3.18 -6.88 -3.07
CA ALA A 95 -2.62 -7.77 -2.07
C ALA A 95 -1.27 -8.37 -2.49
N GLY A 96 -1.12 -8.75 -3.76
CA GLY A 96 0.14 -9.30 -4.28
C GLY A 96 1.33 -8.33 -4.14
N PRO A 97 1.21 -7.11 -4.69
CA PRO A 97 2.27 -6.09 -4.59
C PRO A 97 2.62 -5.75 -3.13
N LEU A 98 1.61 -5.55 -2.28
CA LEU A 98 1.83 -5.26 -0.86
C LEU A 98 2.49 -6.43 -0.12
N ALA A 99 2.15 -7.68 -0.45
CA ALA A 99 2.79 -8.85 0.13
C ALA A 99 4.27 -8.95 -0.29
N SER A 100 4.61 -8.57 -1.53
CA SER A 100 6.00 -8.49 -1.98
C SER A 100 6.78 -7.43 -1.20
N ILE A 101 6.25 -6.20 -1.10
CA ILE A 101 6.89 -5.14 -0.28
C ILE A 101 7.11 -5.63 1.15
N ARG A 102 6.11 -6.27 1.76
CA ARG A 102 6.22 -6.79 3.13
C ARG A 102 7.35 -7.81 3.26
N LYS A 103 7.49 -8.71 2.28
CA LYS A 103 8.56 -9.71 2.26
C LYS A 103 9.93 -9.04 2.13
N ASP A 104 10.06 -8.07 1.24
CA ASP A 104 11.33 -7.37 1.01
C ASP A 104 11.74 -6.50 2.21
N LEU A 105 10.75 -5.89 2.89
CA LEU A 105 10.97 -5.21 4.15
C LEU A 105 11.39 -6.16 5.27
N ALA A 106 10.80 -7.35 5.35
CA ALA A 106 11.20 -8.35 6.34
C ALA A 106 12.66 -8.78 6.15
N THR A 107 13.10 -8.99 4.90
CA THR A 107 14.52 -9.26 4.59
C THR A 107 15.43 -8.09 4.93
N LEU A 108 15.00 -6.86 4.65
CA LEU A 108 15.74 -5.64 5.02
C LEU A 108 15.92 -5.53 6.55
N THR A 109 14.85 -5.77 7.32
CA THR A 109 14.91 -5.77 8.79
C THR A 109 15.74 -6.93 9.36
N GLY A 110 15.88 -8.02 8.61
CA GLY A 110 16.78 -9.14 8.94
C GLY A 110 18.25 -8.83 8.70
N GLY A 111 18.59 -7.64 8.19
CA GLY A 111 19.96 -7.20 7.93
C GLY A 111 20.49 -7.55 6.53
N ASP A 112 19.68 -8.17 5.68
CA ASP A 112 20.04 -8.39 4.28
C ASP A 112 19.60 -7.21 3.42
N MET A 113 20.59 -6.41 3.00
CA MET A 113 20.40 -5.22 2.16
C MET A 113 20.86 -5.48 0.71
N SER A 114 21.08 -6.74 0.34
CA SER A 114 21.59 -7.12 -0.99
C SER A 114 20.50 -7.05 -2.05
N HIS A 115 19.27 -7.35 -1.66
CA HIS A 115 18.12 -7.40 -2.55
C HIS A 115 17.49 -6.02 -2.73
N ARG A 116 17.23 -5.66 -3.99
CA ARG A 116 16.53 -4.44 -4.37
C ARG A 116 15.04 -4.57 -4.04
N ILE A 117 14.44 -3.53 -3.49
CA ILE A 117 12.98 -3.46 -3.33
C ILE A 117 12.43 -2.99 -4.68
N SER A 118 11.80 -3.88 -5.45
CA SER A 118 11.18 -3.53 -6.72
C SER A 118 9.88 -4.28 -6.93
N LEU A 119 8.87 -3.58 -7.42
CA LEU A 119 7.64 -4.16 -7.93
C LEU A 119 7.68 -4.18 -9.46
N GLY A 120 6.83 -4.99 -10.08
CA GLY A 120 6.74 -5.07 -11.54
C GLY A 120 6.33 -3.74 -12.19
N GLU A 121 6.62 -3.60 -13.49
CA GLU A 121 6.40 -2.36 -14.27
C GLU A 121 4.96 -1.81 -14.22
N SER A 122 3.96 -2.66 -14.01
CA SER A 122 2.55 -2.29 -14.02
C SER A 122 1.98 -1.90 -12.65
N ASP A 123 2.81 -1.85 -11.61
CA ASP A 123 2.34 -1.75 -10.24
C ASP A 123 2.11 -0.32 -9.74
N LYS A 124 0.97 -0.12 -9.06
CA LYS A 124 0.52 1.20 -8.60
C LYS A 124 1.36 1.76 -7.46
N PHE A 125 2.21 0.92 -6.87
CA PHE A 125 3.05 1.22 -5.71
C PHE A 125 4.53 1.39 -6.06
N ASN A 126 4.89 1.53 -7.34
CA ASN A 126 6.29 1.69 -7.76
C ASN A 126 6.99 2.87 -7.09
N ASP A 127 6.31 4.00 -6.87
CA ASP A 127 6.86 5.14 -6.13
C ASP A 127 7.25 4.74 -4.70
N LEU A 128 6.37 4.00 -4.01
CA LEU A 128 6.65 3.50 -2.65
C LEU A 128 7.81 2.51 -2.65
N ALA A 129 7.88 1.61 -3.63
CA ALA A 129 8.99 0.68 -3.78
C ALA A 129 10.31 1.42 -4.01
N ALA A 130 10.30 2.49 -4.82
CA ALA A 130 11.48 3.32 -5.08
C ALA A 130 11.94 4.08 -3.83
N ASP A 131 11.00 4.67 -3.06
CA ASP A 131 11.32 5.35 -1.81
C ASP A 131 11.93 4.38 -0.77
N LEU A 132 11.38 3.16 -0.68
CA LEU A 132 11.90 2.11 0.21
C LEU A 132 13.27 1.59 -0.24
N ASP A 133 13.50 1.46 -1.54
CA ASP A 133 14.81 1.10 -2.07
C ASP A 133 15.85 2.19 -1.80
N GLY A 134 15.45 3.46 -1.90
CA GLY A 134 16.29 4.60 -1.49
C GLY A 134 16.67 4.53 -0.01
N MET A 135 15.71 4.21 0.87
CA MET A 135 15.97 3.99 2.29
C MET A 135 16.94 2.81 2.52
N ARG A 136 16.75 1.69 1.82
CA ARG A 136 17.66 0.54 1.88
C ARG A 136 19.08 0.93 1.48
N LEU A 137 19.24 1.67 0.38
CA LEU A 137 20.55 2.13 -0.09
C LEU A 137 21.24 3.02 0.95
N GLY A 138 20.51 4.00 1.49
CA GLY A 138 21.04 4.88 2.53
C GLY A 138 21.46 4.13 3.79
N LEU A 139 20.67 3.13 4.22
CA LEU A 139 21.04 2.25 5.34
C LEU A 139 22.27 1.40 5.03
N ARG A 140 22.35 0.84 3.83
CA ARG A 140 23.50 0.02 3.41
C ARG A 140 24.78 0.82 3.40
N GLU A 141 24.78 2.01 2.81
CA GLU A 141 25.94 2.90 2.77
C GLU A 141 26.43 3.23 4.18
N LYS A 142 25.50 3.63 5.05
CA LYS A 142 25.76 3.89 6.47
C LYS A 142 26.40 2.70 7.19
N VAL A 143 25.88 1.49 7.00
CA VAL A 143 26.43 0.27 7.60
C VAL A 143 27.81 -0.08 7.03
N MET A 144 28.03 0.12 5.73
CA MET A 144 29.36 -0.11 5.13
C MET A 144 30.40 0.87 5.68
N GLN A 145 30.07 2.16 5.82
CA GLN A 145 30.97 3.14 6.43
C GLN A 145 31.38 2.76 7.86
N MET A 146 30.45 2.19 8.65
CA MET A 146 30.78 1.67 9.98
C MET A 146 31.69 0.43 9.91
N LYS A 147 31.41 -0.51 9.00
CA LYS A 147 32.22 -1.73 8.82
C LYS A 147 33.64 -1.44 8.34
N GLU A 148 33.84 -0.45 7.48
CA GLU A 148 35.18 -0.08 6.99
C GLU A 148 36.12 0.44 8.09
N GLN A 149 35.58 0.99 9.17
CA GLN A 149 36.37 1.54 10.28
C GLN A 149 36.61 0.53 11.41
N GLN A 150 35.83 -0.55 11.47
CA GLN A 150 35.98 -1.60 12.48
C GLN A 150 37.38 -2.24 12.48
N PRO A 151 38.02 -2.60 11.34
CA PRO A 151 39.35 -3.18 11.34
C PRO A 151 40.41 -2.25 11.92
N GLY A 152 40.36 -0.95 11.58
CA GLY A 152 41.33 0.03 12.10
C GLY A 152 41.25 0.21 13.61
N LEU A 153 40.04 0.16 14.18
CA LEU A 153 39.83 0.20 15.63
C LEU A 153 40.26 -1.12 16.31
N ALA A 154 39.95 -2.26 15.69
CA ALA A 154 40.35 -3.58 16.20
C ALA A 154 41.87 -3.73 16.22
N ASP A 155 42.56 -3.32 15.14
CA ASP A 155 44.02 -3.37 15.05
C ASP A 155 44.68 -2.42 16.05
N ALA A 156 44.17 -1.19 16.20
CA ALA A 156 44.70 -0.24 17.17
C ALA A 156 44.52 -0.74 18.62
N SER A 157 43.38 -1.33 18.94
CA SER A 157 43.12 -1.89 20.28
C SER A 157 43.96 -3.15 20.56
N ALA A 158 44.13 -4.04 19.57
CA ALA A 158 44.98 -5.22 19.68
C ALA A 158 46.46 -4.86 19.86
N LYS A 159 46.97 -3.87 19.11
CA LYS A 159 48.36 -3.39 19.24
C LYS A 159 48.62 -2.80 20.62
N LEU A 160 47.73 -1.93 21.10
CA LEU A 160 47.84 -1.35 22.43
C LEU A 160 47.77 -2.42 23.52
N GLY A 161 46.84 -3.36 23.44
CA GLY A 161 46.73 -4.48 24.40
C GLY A 161 47.97 -5.35 24.45
N ALA A 162 48.56 -5.65 23.29
CA ALA A 162 49.82 -6.41 23.21
C ALA A 162 51.01 -5.64 23.80
N ALA A 163 51.07 -4.33 23.62
CA ALA A 163 52.14 -3.48 24.18
C ALA A 163 52.02 -3.32 25.70
N ILE A 164 50.78 -3.21 26.22
CA ILE A 164 50.50 -3.21 27.66
C ILE A 164 50.93 -4.54 28.29
N GLY A 165 50.58 -5.68 27.66
CA GLY A 165 50.97 -7.00 28.16
C GLY A 165 52.48 -7.26 28.18
N LYS A 166 53.24 -6.56 27.34
CA LYS A 166 54.71 -6.62 27.30
C LYS A 166 55.39 -5.56 28.17
N GLY A 167 54.62 -4.69 28.84
CA GLY A 167 55.15 -3.60 29.67
C GLY A 167 55.87 -2.50 28.88
N ASN A 168 55.65 -2.40 27.56
CA ASN A 168 56.32 -1.46 26.66
C ASN A 168 55.35 -0.53 25.91
N ALA A 169 54.13 -0.38 26.44
CA ALA A 169 53.12 0.52 25.87
C ALA A 169 53.67 1.94 25.73
N SER A 170 53.58 2.48 24.51
CA SER A 170 54.00 3.84 24.21
C SER A 170 52.81 4.79 24.13
N VAL A 171 53.06 6.08 24.35
CA VAL A 171 52.09 7.16 24.08
C VAL A 171 51.61 7.10 22.63
N ALA A 172 52.49 6.71 21.70
CA ALA A 172 52.15 6.54 20.29
C ALA A 172 51.07 5.47 20.05
N ASP A 173 51.05 4.40 20.86
CA ASP A 173 50.03 3.34 20.75
C ASP A 173 48.67 3.85 21.24
N ALA A 174 48.68 4.64 22.33
CA ALA A 174 47.47 5.28 22.87
C ALA A 174 46.91 6.35 21.92
N ASP A 175 47.77 7.15 21.29
CA ASP A 175 47.37 8.15 20.29
C ASP A 175 46.75 7.50 19.04
N SER A 176 47.26 6.33 18.63
CA SER A 176 46.72 5.60 17.49
C SER A 176 45.28 5.10 17.74
N LEU A 177 45.00 4.64 18.96
CA LEU A 177 43.66 4.23 19.39
C LEU A 177 42.74 5.44 19.52
N LEU A 178 43.21 6.53 20.13
CA LEU A 178 42.45 7.77 20.25
C LEU A 178 42.03 8.30 18.88
N ALA A 179 42.95 8.31 17.91
CA ALA A 179 42.68 8.73 16.53
C ALA A 179 41.69 7.80 15.80
N ALA A 180 41.68 6.50 16.11
CA ALA A 180 40.71 5.56 15.57
C ALA A 180 39.30 5.79 16.18
N VAL A 181 39.22 6.01 17.49
CA VAL A 181 37.97 6.32 18.21
C VAL A 181 37.38 7.65 17.73
N GLN A 182 38.19 8.71 17.58
CA GLN A 182 37.75 10.01 17.08
C GLN A 182 37.20 9.94 15.66
N ARG A 183 37.82 9.13 14.78
CA ARG A 183 37.30 8.88 13.42
C ARG A 183 35.93 8.22 13.45
N MET A 184 35.73 7.24 14.33
CA MET A 184 34.43 6.58 14.50
C MET A 184 33.38 7.54 15.08
N GLN A 185 33.76 8.36 16.07
CA GLN A 185 32.87 9.34 16.69
C GLN A 185 32.40 10.41 15.68
N LYS A 186 33.32 10.97 14.89
CA LYS A 186 33.00 11.95 13.85
C LYS A 186 32.02 11.40 12.80
N ASN A 187 32.16 10.12 12.46
CA ASN A 187 31.23 9.46 11.56
C ASN A 187 29.85 9.28 12.19
N ILE A 188 29.77 8.91 13.48
CA ILE A 188 28.50 8.81 14.21
C ILE A 188 27.81 10.18 14.32
N GLU A 189 28.56 11.26 14.52
CA GLU A 189 28.01 12.63 14.54
C GLU A 189 27.45 13.08 13.18
N ASN A 190 27.95 12.55 12.07
CA ASN A 190 27.38 12.79 10.74
C ASN A 190 26.02 12.09 10.53
N PHE A 191 25.59 11.19 11.44
CA PHE A 191 24.23 10.67 11.44
C PHE A 191 23.31 11.72 12.08
N GLN A 192 22.60 12.49 11.26
CA GLN A 192 21.46 13.26 11.74
C GLN A 192 20.36 12.28 12.20
N LEU A 193 20.17 12.18 13.51
CA LEU A 193 19.05 11.49 14.17
C LEU A 193 17.83 12.41 14.27
#